data_AF-A0A9E5BYQ6-F1
#
_entry.id   AF-A0A9E5BYQ6-F1
#
_cell.length_a   1.000
_cell.length_b   1.000
_cell.length_c   1.000
_cell.angle_alpha   90.00
_cell.angle_beta   90.00
_cell.angle_gamma   90.00
#
_symmetry.space_group_name_H-M   'P 1'
#
loop_
_entity.id
_entity.type
_entity.pdbx_description
1 polymer ?
#
loop_
_entity_poly.entity_id
_entity_poly.type
_entity_poly.pdbx_seq_one_letter_code
_entity_poly.pdbx_strand_id
1 'polypeptide(L)'
;MINSQATEPLTADDETIRTALNDAFLPALLPALAQATGDFSLLREDLRPPAAAPGMLQGGMSDEQQSQARDFAFDVLKTLRDDGANGGQRSIEDDVRRIFEWMTGSPAS
;
A
#
# COMPACT_ATOMS: atom_id res chain seq x y z
N MET A 1 -23.96 -7.95 -9.58
CA MET A 1 -23.89 -8.53 -8.23
C MET A 1 -22.52 -8.14 -7.68
N ILE A 2 -22.43 -7.08 -6.88
CA ILE A 2 -21.15 -6.72 -6.24
C ILE A 2 -21.10 -7.53 -4.94
N ASN A 3 -20.13 -8.42 -4.85
CA ASN A 3 -19.91 -9.26 -3.69
C ASN A 3 -19.21 -8.39 -2.63
N SER A 4 -19.96 -7.71 -1.77
CA SER A 4 -19.40 -7.06 -0.58
C SER A 4 -19.09 -8.14 0.46
N GLN A 5 -17.98 -8.86 0.26
CA GLN A 5 -17.41 -9.68 1.34
C GLN A 5 -16.76 -8.72 2.33
N ALA A 6 -17.21 -8.74 3.59
CA ALA A 6 -16.51 -8.05 4.65
C ALA A 6 -15.10 -8.65 4.76
N THR A 7 -14.08 -7.80 4.68
CA THR A 7 -12.70 -8.24 4.86
C THR A 7 -12.52 -8.72 6.31
N GLU A 8 -11.96 -9.91 6.50
CA GLU A 8 -11.66 -10.40 7.84
C GLU A 8 -10.66 -9.47 8.54
N PRO A 9 -10.81 -9.21 9.85
CA PRO A 9 -9.86 -8.40 10.60
C PRO A 9 -8.46 -9.01 10.53
N LEU A 10 -7.45 -8.15 10.38
CA LEU A 10 -6.06 -8.56 10.55
C LEU A 10 -5.86 -8.95 12.02
N THR A 11 -5.27 -10.12 12.28
CA THR A 11 -5.01 -10.63 13.65
C THR A 11 -3.57 -11.08 13.85
N ALA A 12 -2.73 -10.99 12.81
CA ALA A 12 -1.33 -11.35 12.87
C ALA A 12 -0.56 -10.49 13.89
N ASP A 13 0.34 -11.13 14.64
CA ASP A 13 1.23 -10.44 15.57
C ASP A 13 2.34 -9.65 14.84
N ASP A 14 3.08 -8.84 15.61
CA ASP A 14 4.11 -7.95 15.07
C ASP A 14 5.24 -8.75 14.36
N GLU A 15 5.62 -9.92 14.88
CA GLU A 15 6.67 -10.76 14.30
C GLU A 15 6.23 -11.37 12.96
N THR A 16 5.00 -11.85 12.90
CA THR A 16 4.39 -12.40 11.68
C THR A 16 4.28 -11.32 10.60
N ILE A 17 3.85 -10.11 10.96
CA ILE A 17 3.77 -8.99 10.02
C ILE A 17 5.16 -8.63 9.50
N ARG A 18 6.18 -8.50 10.36
CA ARG A 18 7.55 -8.21 9.92
C ARG A 18 8.11 -9.28 9.00
N THR A 19 7.84 -10.55 9.30
CA THR A 19 8.28 -11.66 8.46
C THR A 19 7.62 -11.60 7.09
N ALA A 20 6.30 -11.44 7.02
CA ALA A 20 5.57 -11.31 5.76
C ALA A 20 6.03 -10.10 4.93
N LEU A 21 6.38 -9.00 5.61
CA LEU A 21 6.91 -7.81 4.95
C LEU A 21 8.25 -8.05 4.27
N ASN A 22 9.07 -9.03 4.66
CA ASN A 22 10.33 -9.30 3.95
C ASN A 22 10.10 -9.83 2.53
N ASP A 23 9.05 -10.64 2.34
CA ASP A 23 8.71 -11.26 1.06
C ASP A 23 7.76 -10.39 0.21
N ALA A 24 7.21 -9.32 0.79
CA ALA A 24 6.25 -8.47 0.13
C ALA A 24 6.84 -7.71 -1.08
N PHE A 25 6.01 -7.56 -2.12
CA PHE A 25 6.27 -6.65 -3.23
C PHE A 25 5.75 -5.25 -2.89
N LEU A 26 6.66 -4.39 -2.46
CA LEU A 26 6.38 -3.06 -1.92
C LEU A 26 5.65 -2.13 -2.91
N PRO A 27 5.98 -2.12 -4.23
CA PRO A 27 5.27 -1.29 -5.20
C PRO A 27 3.76 -1.54 -5.26
N ALA A 28 3.31 -2.78 -5.00
CA ALA A 28 1.89 -3.09 -4.95
C ALA A 28 1.30 -2.93 -3.54
N LEU A 29 2.11 -3.15 -2.49
CA LEU A 29 1.65 -3.08 -1.11
C LEU A 29 1.28 -1.65 -0.69
N LEU A 30 2.14 -0.67 -0.98
CA LEU A 30 1.93 0.73 -0.56
C LEU A 30 0.57 1.30 -1.03
N PRO A 31 0.18 1.20 -2.31
CA PRO A 31 -1.14 1.65 -2.75
C PRO A 31 -2.29 0.80 -2.18
N ALA A 32 -2.07 -0.49 -1.93
CA ALA A 32 -3.08 -1.33 -1.27
C ALA A 32 -3.34 -0.88 0.18
N LEU A 33 -2.30 -0.45 0.91
CA LEU A 33 -2.43 0.09 2.26
C LEU A 33 -3.17 1.43 2.27
N ALA A 34 -2.85 2.33 1.34
CA ALA A 34 -3.60 3.58 1.15
C ALA A 34 -5.09 3.29 0.86
N GLN A 35 -5.38 2.31 -0.01
CA GLN A 35 -6.74 1.89 -0.31
C GLN A 35 -7.47 1.33 0.92
N ALA A 36 -6.82 0.42 1.66
CA ALA A 36 -7.40 -0.27 2.81
C ALA A 36 -7.72 0.68 3.97
N THR A 37 -6.83 1.63 4.21
CA THR A 37 -7.00 2.67 5.24
C THR A 37 -7.88 3.83 4.78
N GLY A 38 -8.03 4.04 3.47
CA GLY A 38 -8.66 5.24 2.92
C GLY A 38 -7.83 6.51 3.09
N ASP A 39 -6.57 6.39 3.51
CA ASP A 39 -5.64 7.49 3.65
C ASP A 39 -4.63 7.51 2.50
N PHE A 40 -4.90 8.38 1.51
CA PHE A 40 -4.00 8.56 0.37
C PHE A 40 -2.81 9.48 0.65
N SER A 41 -2.73 10.10 1.84
CA SER A 41 -1.50 10.80 2.25
C SER A 41 -0.34 9.84 2.51
N LEU A 42 -0.64 8.55 2.67
CA LEU A 42 0.34 7.47 2.79
C LEU A 42 1.15 7.24 1.49
N LEU A 43 0.67 7.73 0.34
CA LEU A 43 1.36 7.67 -0.94
C LEU A 43 2.48 8.72 -1.01
N ARG A 44 3.55 8.49 -0.24
CA ARG A 44 4.68 9.41 -0.15
C ARG A 44 5.55 9.35 -1.41
N GLU A 45 5.99 10.50 -1.91
CA GLU A 45 6.85 10.58 -3.09
C GLU A 45 8.22 9.95 -2.89
N ASP A 46 8.78 10.00 -1.69
CA ASP A 46 10.07 9.40 -1.37
C ASP A 46 10.04 7.86 -1.34
N LEU A 47 8.86 7.25 -1.23
CA LEU A 47 8.65 5.80 -1.31
C LEU A 47 8.11 5.35 -2.68
N ARG A 48 7.94 6.28 -3.62
CA ARG A 48 7.45 5.95 -4.96
C ARG A 48 8.49 5.10 -5.70
N PRO A 49 8.10 3.95 -6.27
CA PRO A 49 8.99 3.14 -7.09
C PRO A 49 9.53 3.96 -8.28
N PRO A 50 10.86 4.02 -8.48
CA PRO A 50 11.45 4.84 -9.56
C PRO A 50 11.07 4.37 -10.97
N ALA A 51 10.88 3.06 -11.15
CA ALA A 51 10.48 2.49 -12.42
C ALA A 51 9.64 1.24 -12.21
N ALA A 52 8.32 1.34 -12.38
CA ALA A 52 7.43 0.18 -12.51
C ALA A 52 7.60 -0.52 -13.87
N ALA A 53 8.84 -0.75 -14.31
CA ALA A 53 9.15 -1.49 -15.53
C ALA A 53 9.13 -3.01 -15.26
N PRO A 54 8.61 -3.83 -16.18
CA PRO A 54 8.62 -5.28 -16.03
C PRO A 54 10.03 -5.84 -15.79
N GLY A 55 10.18 -6.73 -14.81
CA GLY A 55 11.45 -7.40 -14.51
C GLY A 55 12.37 -6.69 -13.50
N MET A 56 12.02 -5.47 -13.08
CA MET A 56 12.76 -4.77 -12.02
C MET A 56 12.34 -5.29 -10.65
N LEU A 57 13.31 -5.79 -9.87
CA LEU A 57 13.09 -6.14 -8.47
C LEU A 57 12.55 -4.92 -7.72
N GLN A 58 11.44 -5.10 -7.02
CA GLN A 58 10.78 -4.04 -6.23
C GLN A 58 10.57 -2.74 -7.02
N GLY A 59 10.37 -2.79 -8.34
CA GLY A 59 10.15 -1.57 -9.16
C GLY A 59 11.35 -0.60 -9.17
N GLY A 60 12.57 -1.13 -8.95
CA GLY A 60 13.80 -0.35 -8.98
C GLY A 60 14.08 0.44 -7.69
N MET A 61 13.37 0.17 -6.59
CA MET A 61 13.63 0.79 -5.30
C MET A 61 15.02 0.41 -4.76
N SER A 62 15.76 1.38 -4.20
CA SER A 62 17.03 1.09 -3.52
C SER A 62 16.79 0.29 -2.23
N ASP A 63 17.83 -0.35 -1.69
CA ASP A 63 17.71 -1.13 -0.45
C ASP A 63 17.27 -0.25 0.73
N GLU A 64 17.77 1.00 0.80
CA GLU A 64 17.33 1.96 1.82
C GLU A 64 15.86 2.35 1.64
N GLN A 65 15.42 2.57 0.41
CA GLN A 65 14.02 2.88 0.11
C GLN A 65 13.11 1.71 0.46
N GLN A 66 13.54 0.47 0.17
CA GLN A 66 12.82 -0.75 0.54
C GLN A 66 12.73 -0.91 2.06
N SER A 67 13.83 -0.68 2.78
CA SER A 67 13.85 -0.74 4.25
C SER A 67 12.86 0.26 4.85
N GLN A 68 12.90 1.51 4.39
CA GLN A 68 11.97 2.56 4.85
C GLN A 68 10.51 2.22 4.52
N ALA A 69 10.26 1.67 3.32
CA ALA A 69 8.92 1.23 2.94
C ALA A 69 8.42 0.05 3.78
N ARG A 70 9.28 -0.89 4.18
CA ARG A 70 8.90 -2.00 5.08
C ARG A 70 8.55 -1.50 6.47
N ASP A 71 9.36 -0.63 7.05
CA ASP A 71 9.06 -0.06 8.37
C ASP A 71 7.78 0.80 8.33
N PHE A 72 7.61 1.61 7.28
CA PHE A 72 6.39 2.38 7.09
C PHE A 72 5.16 1.48 6.92
N ALA A 73 5.25 0.44 6.08
CA ALA A 73 4.16 -0.50 5.89
C ALA A 73 3.81 -1.26 7.18
N PHE A 74 4.80 -1.59 8.00
CA PHE A 74 4.60 -2.21 9.30
C PHE A 74 3.73 -1.34 10.23
N ASP A 75 4.06 -0.06 10.35
CA ASP A 75 3.30 0.87 11.20
C ASP A 75 1.84 1.05 10.72
N VAL A 76 1.64 1.11 9.40
CA VAL A 76 0.31 1.19 8.81
C VAL A 76 -0.48 -0.10 9.03
N LEU A 77 0.14 -1.27 8.86
CA LEU A 77 -0.51 -2.57 9.11
C LEU A 77 -0.88 -2.76 10.58
N LYS A 78 -0.07 -2.27 11.52
CA LYS A 78 -0.42 -2.24 12.93
C LYS A 78 -1.65 -1.37 13.20
N THR A 79 -1.66 -0.17 12.64
CA THR A 79 -2.82 0.73 12.75
C THR A 79 -4.07 0.07 12.15
N LEU A 80 -3.95 -0.56 10.97
CA LEU A 80 -5.04 -1.27 10.32
C LEU A 80 -5.53 -2.48 11.13
N ARG A 81 -4.63 -3.19 11.83
CA ARG A 81 -4.96 -4.29 12.75
C ARG A 81 -5.74 -3.80 13.95
N ASP A 82 -5.26 -2.73 14.57
CA ASP A 82 -5.73 -2.26 15.87
C ASP A 82 -7.02 -1.43 15.74
N ASP A 83 -7.14 -0.62 14.69
CA ASP A 83 -8.29 0.28 14.44
C ASP A 83 -9.27 -0.25 13.39
N GLY A 84 -8.86 -1.23 12.57
CA GLY A 84 -9.65 -1.77 11.47
C GLY A 84 -9.59 -0.95 10.18
N ALA A 85 -10.20 -1.47 9.11
CA ALA A 85 -10.25 -0.79 7.81
C ALA A 85 -11.31 0.31 7.78
N ASN A 86 -10.93 1.52 7.34
CA ASN A 86 -11.85 2.63 7.11
C ASN A 86 -12.42 2.56 5.69
N GLY A 87 -13.35 1.63 5.49
CA GLY A 87 -14.09 1.41 4.24
C GLY A 87 -15.29 2.34 4.05
N GLY A 88 -15.18 3.61 4.43
CA GLY A 88 -16.27 4.58 4.24
C GLY A 88 -16.73 4.70 2.78
N GLN A 89 -17.87 5.35 2.53
CA GLN A 89 -18.42 5.55 1.18
C GLN A 89 -17.46 6.39 0.32
N ARG A 90 -16.56 5.71 -0.39
CA ARG A 90 -15.55 6.30 -1.27
C ARG A 90 -15.85 5.99 -2.73
N SER A 91 -15.43 6.89 -3.61
CA SER A 91 -15.48 6.67 -5.05
C SER A 91 -14.29 5.80 -5.45
N ILE A 92 -14.56 4.58 -5.92
CA ILE A 92 -13.52 3.65 -6.42
C ILE A 92 -12.73 4.30 -7.57
N GLU A 93 -13.40 5.10 -8.40
CA GLU A 93 -12.78 5.81 -9.52
C GLU A 93 -11.75 6.84 -9.03
N ASP A 94 -12.10 7.61 -8.01
CA ASP A 94 -11.21 8.61 -7.40
C ASP A 94 -10.01 7.98 -6.69
N ASP A 95 -10.22 6.81 -6.10
CA ASP A 95 -9.17 6.03 -5.43
C ASP A 95 -8.18 5.47 -6.45
N VAL A 96 -8.67 4.84 -7.52
CA VAL A 96 -7.86 4.33 -8.63
C VAL A 96 -7.07 5.47 -9.29
N ARG A 97 -7.70 6.63 -9.48
CA ARG A 97 -7.05 7.81 -10.05
C ARG A 97 -5.86 8.26 -9.20
N ARG A 98 -6.02 8.38 -7.87
CA ARG A 98 -4.93 8.76 -6.96
C ARG A 98 -3.78 7.76 -6.99
N ILE A 99 -4.09 6.47 -6.99
CA ILE A 99 -3.07 5.40 -7.08
C ILE A 99 -2.32 5.49 -8.40
N PHE A 100 -3.04 5.70 -9.52
CA PHE A 100 -2.43 5.81 -10.84
C PHE A 100 -1.53 7.04 -10.94
N GLU A 101 -2.00 8.20 -10.47
CA GLU A 101 -1.25 9.44 -10.48
C GLU A 101 0.07 9.30 -9.72
N TRP A 102 0.01 8.69 -8.52
CA TRP A 102 1.20 8.41 -7.75
C TRP A 102 2.09 7.39 -8.45
N MET A 103 1.59 6.21 -8.85
CA MET A 103 2.41 5.16 -9.47
C MET A 103 3.15 5.63 -10.73
N THR A 104 2.54 6.51 -11.53
CA THR A 104 3.11 7.00 -12.80
C THR A 104 3.86 8.33 -12.66
N GLY A 105 3.69 9.02 -11.52
CA GLY A 105 4.17 10.40 -11.34
C GLY A 105 3.58 11.38 -12.35
N SER A 106 2.40 11.07 -12.93
CA SER A 106 1.76 11.85 -14.00
C SER A 106 0.26 12.00 -13.72
N PRO A 107 -0.36 13.14 -14.05
CA PRO A 107 -1.80 13.33 -13.87
C PRO A 107 -2.59 12.33 -14.73
N ALA A 108 -3.65 11.73 -14.16
CA ALA A 108 -4.61 10.96 -14.95
C ALA A 108 -5.41 11.90 -15.87
N SER A 109 -5.53 11.55 -17.16
CA SER A 109 -6.25 12.33 -18.17
C SER A 109 -7.70 11.88 -18.35
#